data_AF-A0A6L7QPI4-F1
#
_entry.id   AF-A0A6L7QPI4-F1
#
_cell.length_a   1.000
_cell.length_b   1.000
_cell.length_c   1.000
_cell.angle_alpha   90.00
_cell.angle_beta   90.00
_cell.angle_gamma   90.00
#
_symmetry.space_group_name_H-M   'P 1'
#
loop_
_entity.id
_entity.type
_entity.pdbx_description
1 polymer ?
#
loop_
_entity_poly.entity_id
_entity_poly.type
_entity_poly.pdbx_seq_one_letter_code
_entity_poly.pdbx_strand_id
1 'polypeptide(L)'
;MALIENLEHEGWEEFFRDSFRYALEVLKNDRFRPVGSSVDDLKSWLTAGGVARVRTHLNKQMEMRRFPSSRKSAVNDCIEQLVRENRGALLDLMADGIVPATTQEQFELYGLPEQDFQDILGRIVAGERPFEEWMHAHGHSDEEIEEIYRMVDQWLMQKGIIPQRSGE
;
A
#
# COMPACT_ATOMS: atom_id res chain seq x y z
N MET A 1 17.13 18.98 8.05
CA MET A 1 15.82 19.64 8.05
C MET A 1 14.75 18.58 8.22
N ALA A 2 13.79 18.84 9.09
CA ALA A 2 12.62 17.97 9.25
C ALA A 2 11.79 17.99 7.96
N LEU A 3 10.94 16.99 7.72
CA LEU A 3 10.14 16.94 6.50
C LEU A 3 9.34 18.24 6.29
N ILE A 4 8.68 18.72 7.34
CA ILE A 4 7.85 19.92 7.27
C ILE A 4 8.60 21.18 6.82
N GLU A 5 9.87 21.32 7.16
CA GLU A 5 10.69 22.47 6.75
C GLU A 5 10.90 22.45 5.25
N ASN A 6 11.14 21.28 4.67
CA ASN A 6 11.25 21.14 3.21
C ASN A 6 9.94 21.44 2.48
N LEU A 7 8.79 21.22 3.14
CA LEU A 7 7.47 21.53 2.58
C LEU A 7 7.14 23.04 2.53
N GLU A 8 7.92 23.88 3.21
CA GLU A 8 7.78 25.35 3.16
C GLU A 8 8.46 25.96 1.92
N HIS A 9 9.42 25.25 1.34
CA HIS A 9 10.25 25.76 0.25
C HIS A 9 9.64 25.53 -1.14
N GLU A 10 10.13 26.29 -2.12
CA GLU A 10 9.85 25.99 -3.52
C GLU A 10 10.47 24.63 -3.91
N GLY A 11 9.84 23.91 -4.84
CA GLY A 11 10.30 22.57 -5.24
C GLY A 11 9.99 21.45 -4.23
N TRP A 12 9.19 21.71 -3.19
CA TRP A 12 8.86 20.71 -2.17
C TRP A 12 8.23 19.43 -2.73
N GLU A 13 7.51 19.50 -3.85
CA GLU A 13 6.80 18.34 -4.43
C GLU A 13 7.77 17.23 -4.84
N GLU A 14 8.81 17.58 -5.59
CA GLU A 14 9.83 16.61 -6.03
C GLU A 14 10.57 16.02 -4.84
N PHE A 15 11.00 16.89 -3.91
CA PHE A 15 11.65 16.46 -2.68
C PHE A 15 10.78 15.49 -1.86
N PHE A 16 9.48 15.79 -1.74
CA PHE A 16 8.57 14.97 -0.98
C PHE A 16 8.35 13.61 -1.66
N ARG A 17 8.20 13.58 -2.99
CA ARG A 17 8.07 12.35 -3.76
C ARG A 17 9.29 11.44 -3.64
N ASP A 18 10.48 12.02 -3.70
CA ASP A 18 11.73 11.27 -3.58
C ASP A 18 11.94 10.75 -2.16
N SER A 19 11.67 11.59 -1.16
CA SER A 19 11.74 11.20 0.24
C SER A 19 10.76 10.08 0.57
N PHE A 20 9.54 10.13 0.01
CA PHE A 20 8.52 9.10 0.19
C PHE A 20 8.93 7.78 -0.45
N ARG A 21 9.33 7.77 -1.72
CA ARG A 21 9.82 6.55 -2.39
C ARG A 21 11.01 5.94 -1.66
N TYR A 22 11.98 6.77 -1.28
CA TYR A 22 13.15 6.29 -0.58
C TYR A 22 12.81 5.76 0.82
N ALA A 23 11.85 6.34 1.53
CA ALA A 23 11.36 5.78 2.78
C ALA A 23 10.77 4.37 2.60
N LEU A 24 9.98 4.13 1.56
CA LEU A 24 9.43 2.80 1.26
C LEU A 24 10.53 1.79 0.91
N GLU A 25 11.49 2.20 0.08
CA GLU A 25 12.64 1.36 -0.29
C GLU A 25 13.45 0.95 0.94
N VAL A 26 13.71 1.90 1.84
CA VAL A 26 14.44 1.65 3.09
C VAL A 26 13.64 0.74 4.00
N LEU A 27 12.34 0.95 4.18
CA LEU A 27 11.49 0.07 4.98
C LEU A 27 11.49 -1.37 4.47
N LYS A 28 11.52 -1.56 3.14
CA LYS A 28 11.52 -2.88 2.51
C LYS A 28 12.85 -3.61 2.64
N ASN A 29 13.98 -2.89 2.47
CA ASN A 29 15.29 -3.53 2.31
C ASN A 29 16.19 -3.43 3.56
N ASP A 30 16.12 -2.33 4.32
CA ASP A 30 16.94 -2.11 5.51
C ASP A 30 16.28 -1.10 6.44
N ARG A 31 15.26 -1.55 7.19
CA ARG A 31 14.39 -0.71 8.02
C ARG A 31 15.17 0.17 9.01
N PHE A 32 16.31 -0.29 9.50
CA PHE A 32 17.10 0.37 10.53
C PHE A 32 18.21 1.25 9.96
N ARG A 33 18.32 1.35 8.63
CA ARG A 33 19.31 2.20 7.95
C ARG A 33 19.18 3.66 8.42
N PRO A 34 20.30 4.30 8.83
CA PRO A 34 20.35 5.74 9.05
C PRO A 34 20.07 6.50 7.74
N VAL A 35 19.18 7.48 7.79
CA VAL A 35 18.79 8.31 6.63
C VAL A 35 18.65 9.78 7.03
N GLY A 36 18.31 10.64 6.08
CA GLY A 36 18.02 12.05 6.37
C GLY A 36 16.75 12.20 7.21
N SER A 37 16.70 13.25 8.04
CA SER A 37 15.59 13.50 8.99
C SER A 37 14.20 13.48 8.35
N SER A 38 14.02 13.98 7.13
CA SER A 38 12.72 13.94 6.44
C SER A 38 12.27 12.52 6.09
N VAL A 39 13.22 11.64 5.77
CA VAL A 39 12.95 10.23 5.45
C VAL A 39 12.71 9.46 6.75
N ASP A 40 13.43 9.77 7.82
CA ASP A 40 13.18 9.18 9.14
C ASP A 40 11.82 9.59 9.73
N ASP A 41 11.38 10.84 9.52
CA ASP A 41 10.01 11.26 9.85
C ASP A 41 8.98 10.35 9.16
N LEU A 42 9.14 10.13 7.85
CA LEU A 42 8.24 9.26 7.07
C LEU A 42 8.29 7.81 7.52
N LYS A 43 9.48 7.22 7.69
CA LYS A 43 9.64 5.85 8.19
C LYS A 43 8.94 5.68 9.55
N SER A 44 9.15 6.63 10.45
CA SER A 44 8.56 6.62 11.79
C SER A 44 7.03 6.67 11.73
N TRP A 45 6.47 7.59 10.94
CA TRP A 45 5.02 7.73 10.84
C TRP A 45 4.36 6.56 10.11
N LEU A 46 4.96 6.10 9.00
CA LEU A 46 4.48 4.94 8.24
C LEU A 46 4.45 3.68 9.11
N THR A 47 5.51 3.41 9.87
CA THR A 47 5.55 2.21 10.74
C THR A 47 4.66 2.35 11.99
N ALA A 48 4.34 3.57 12.42
CA ALA A 48 3.49 3.80 13.59
C ALA A 48 1.99 3.77 13.28
N GLY A 49 1.58 4.01 12.03
CA GLY A 49 0.14 4.07 11.68
C GLY A 49 -0.13 4.32 10.20
N GLY A 50 0.78 3.90 9.34
CA GLY A 50 0.62 3.99 7.90
C GLY A 50 0.46 5.41 7.36
N VAL A 51 -0.19 5.51 6.21
CA VAL A 51 -0.37 6.77 5.48
C VAL A 51 -1.29 7.72 6.25
N ALA A 52 -2.31 7.20 6.94
CA ALA A 52 -3.18 8.02 7.79
C ALA A 52 -2.36 8.77 8.87
N ARG A 53 -1.34 8.12 9.44
CA ARG A 53 -0.44 8.74 10.42
C ARG A 53 0.45 9.81 9.79
N VAL A 54 0.98 9.58 8.59
CA VAL A 54 1.71 10.60 7.80
C VAL A 54 0.83 11.83 7.58
N ARG A 55 -0.39 11.65 7.07
CA ARG A 55 -1.35 12.72 6.81
C ARG A 55 -1.68 13.49 8.09
N THR A 56 -1.95 12.78 9.18
CA THR A 56 -2.26 13.39 10.49
C THR A 56 -1.13 14.28 11.01
N HIS A 57 0.11 13.79 10.99
CA HIS A 57 1.26 14.55 11.46
C HIS A 57 1.56 15.75 10.58
N LEU A 58 1.54 15.59 9.26
CA LEU A 58 1.77 16.68 8.33
C LEU A 58 0.72 17.78 8.47
N ASN A 59 -0.57 17.43 8.52
CA ASN A 59 -1.64 18.42 8.73
C ASN A 59 -1.44 19.18 10.05
N LYS A 60 -1.14 18.48 11.14
CA LYS A 60 -0.87 19.11 12.44
C LYS A 60 0.33 20.07 12.37
N GLN A 61 1.42 19.67 11.72
CA GLN A 61 2.62 20.50 11.59
C GLN A 61 2.39 21.71 10.67
N MET A 62 1.68 21.53 9.55
CA MET A 62 1.27 22.60 8.64
C MET A 62 0.34 23.61 9.31
N GLU A 63 -0.57 23.16 10.20
CA GLU A 63 -1.38 24.05 11.02
C GLU A 63 -0.52 24.91 11.96
N MET A 64 0.39 24.28 12.71
CA MET A 64 1.28 25.00 13.63
C MET A 64 2.14 26.05 12.92
N ARG A 65 2.64 25.71 11.73
CA ARG A 65 3.46 26.60 10.89
C ARG A 65 2.63 27.54 10.00
N ARG A 66 1.30 27.51 10.12
CA ARG A 66 0.37 28.40 9.42
C ARG A 66 0.51 28.36 7.90
N PHE A 67 0.67 27.16 7.34
CA PHE A 67 0.66 26.97 5.89
C PHE A 67 -0.64 27.53 5.29
N PRO A 68 -0.58 28.17 4.10
CA PRO A 68 -1.78 28.54 3.36
C PRO A 68 -2.65 27.32 3.07
N SER A 69 -3.98 27.49 3.07
CA SER A 69 -4.92 26.40 2.78
C SER A 69 -4.67 25.74 1.42
N SER A 70 -4.26 26.51 0.41
CA SER A 70 -3.88 25.99 -0.91
C SER A 70 -2.67 25.06 -0.85
N ARG A 71 -1.64 25.40 -0.05
CA ARG A 71 -0.46 24.55 0.14
C ARG A 71 -0.82 23.28 0.90
N LYS A 72 -1.67 23.38 1.95
CA LYS A 72 -2.17 22.21 2.68
C LYS A 72 -2.92 21.25 1.76
N SER A 73 -3.80 21.77 0.91
CA SER A 73 -4.51 20.97 -0.10
C SER A 73 -3.52 20.28 -1.02
N ALA A 74 -2.59 21.02 -1.62
CA ALA A 74 -1.60 20.47 -2.55
C ALA A 74 -0.75 19.35 -1.93
N VAL A 75 -0.34 19.49 -0.66
CA VAL A 75 0.38 18.43 0.07
C VAL A 75 -0.49 17.18 0.23
N ASN A 76 -1.77 17.33 0.59
CA ASN A 76 -2.69 16.19 0.72
C ASN A 76 -2.97 15.52 -0.63
N ASP A 77 -3.16 16.30 -1.69
CA ASP A 77 -3.33 15.79 -3.05
C ASP A 77 -2.09 15.02 -3.51
N CYS A 78 -0.90 15.52 -3.16
CA CYS A 78 0.38 14.85 -3.41
C CYS A 78 0.49 13.52 -2.64
N ILE A 79 0.06 13.45 -1.37
CA ILE A 79 0.00 12.19 -0.62
C ILE A 79 -0.90 11.18 -1.35
N GLU A 80 -2.09 11.60 -1.80
CA GLU A 80 -3.04 10.71 -2.49
C GLU A 80 -2.48 10.20 -3.82
N GLN A 81 -1.76 11.04 -4.53
CA GLN A 81 -1.04 10.61 -5.73
C GLN A 81 0.08 9.62 -5.39
N LEU A 82 0.87 9.90 -4.35
CA LEU A 82 1.96 9.01 -3.92
C LEU A 82 1.46 7.64 -3.47
N VAL A 83 0.33 7.56 -2.77
CA VAL A 83 -0.31 6.30 -2.40
C VAL A 83 -0.66 5.47 -3.63
N ARG A 84 -1.27 6.10 -4.64
CA ARG A 84 -1.64 5.42 -5.90
C ARG A 84 -0.41 4.96 -6.67
N GLU A 85 0.60 5.83 -6.82
CA GLU A 85 1.85 5.52 -7.54
C GLU A 85 2.66 4.41 -6.86
N ASN A 86 2.60 4.31 -5.53
CA ASN A 86 3.39 3.36 -4.74
C ASN A 86 2.53 2.24 -4.13
N ARG A 87 1.32 2.01 -4.68
CA ARG A 87 0.35 1.04 -4.17
C ARG A 87 0.95 -0.34 -3.91
N GLY A 88 1.69 -0.89 -4.87
CA GLY A 88 2.30 -2.22 -4.73
C GLY A 88 3.31 -2.29 -3.58
N ALA A 89 4.17 -1.28 -3.46
CA ALA A 89 5.16 -1.22 -2.38
C ALA A 89 4.51 -1.07 -0.99
N LEU A 90 3.42 -0.29 -0.90
CA LEU A 90 2.65 -0.17 0.34
C LEU A 90 1.99 -1.49 0.72
N LEU A 91 1.38 -2.19 -0.25
CA LEU A 91 0.76 -3.50 -0.03
C LEU A 91 1.78 -4.55 0.44
N ASP A 92 2.96 -4.60 -0.19
CA ASP A 92 4.07 -5.47 0.25
C ASP A 92 4.42 -5.20 1.73
N LEU A 93 4.64 -3.93 2.09
CA LEU A 93 5.00 -3.55 3.45
C LEU A 93 3.89 -3.82 4.48
N MET A 94 2.63 -3.77 4.05
CA MET A 94 1.49 -4.15 4.89
C MET A 94 1.42 -5.66 5.09
N ALA A 95 1.64 -6.44 4.03
CA ALA A 95 1.67 -7.90 4.10
C ALA A 95 2.81 -8.40 5.00
N ASP A 96 3.96 -7.71 4.97
CA ASP A 96 5.11 -7.99 5.85
C ASP A 96 4.92 -7.47 7.30
N GLY A 97 3.78 -6.83 7.60
CA GLY A 97 3.48 -6.26 8.92
C GLY A 97 4.35 -5.07 9.32
N ILE A 98 5.10 -4.48 8.37
CA ILE A 98 5.99 -3.34 8.61
C ILE A 98 5.19 -2.05 8.69
N VAL A 99 4.21 -1.88 7.79
CA VAL A 99 3.28 -0.76 7.77
C VAL A 99 1.92 -1.26 8.29
N PRO A 100 1.45 -0.81 9.46
CA PRO A 100 0.11 -1.13 9.92
C PRO A 100 -0.93 -0.48 9.01
N ALA A 101 -1.99 -1.22 8.73
CA ALA A 101 -3.16 -0.74 8.01
C ALA A 101 -4.41 -1.31 8.67
N THR A 102 -5.45 -0.48 8.74
CA THR A 102 -6.80 -0.94 9.00
C THR A 102 -7.32 -1.76 7.82
N THR A 103 -8.31 -2.62 8.07
CA THR A 103 -8.99 -3.38 7.03
C THR A 103 -9.57 -2.46 5.95
N GLN A 104 -10.13 -1.31 6.34
CA GLN A 104 -10.63 -0.31 5.39
C GLN A 104 -9.52 0.23 4.48
N GLU A 105 -8.36 0.62 5.03
CA GLU A 105 -7.22 1.12 4.24
C GLU A 105 -6.69 0.05 3.26
N GLN A 106 -6.72 -1.22 3.66
CA GLN A 106 -6.38 -2.33 2.77
C GLN A 106 -7.36 -2.43 1.60
N PHE A 107 -8.67 -2.35 1.86
CA PHE A 107 -9.71 -2.38 0.81
C PHE A 107 -9.62 -1.19 -0.15
N GLU A 108 -9.39 0.02 0.38
CA GLU A 108 -9.15 1.21 -0.43
C GLU A 108 -7.93 1.03 -1.34
N LEU A 109 -6.85 0.45 -0.81
CA LEU A 109 -5.70 0.09 -1.62
C LEU A 109 -6.02 -1.03 -2.60
N TYR A 110 -6.83 -2.04 -2.26
CA TYR A 110 -7.24 -3.07 -3.20
C TYR A 110 -8.10 -2.52 -4.35
N GLY A 111 -8.66 -1.31 -4.21
CA GLY A 111 -9.62 -0.75 -5.15
C GLY A 111 -10.93 -1.53 -5.12
N LEU A 112 -11.20 -2.21 -4.00
CA LEU A 112 -12.34 -3.10 -3.81
C LEU A 112 -13.12 -2.60 -2.59
N PRO A 113 -14.36 -2.14 -2.75
CA PRO A 113 -15.22 -1.83 -1.61
C PRO A 113 -15.34 -3.04 -0.67
N GLU A 114 -15.36 -2.81 0.64
CA GLU A 114 -15.51 -3.88 1.62
C GLU A 114 -16.77 -4.72 1.38
N GLN A 115 -17.87 -4.08 0.99
CA GLN A 115 -19.12 -4.78 0.67
C GLN A 115 -18.93 -5.76 -0.50
N ASP A 116 -18.28 -5.31 -1.59
CA ASP A 116 -18.02 -6.16 -2.75
C ASP A 116 -17.13 -7.36 -2.37
N PHE A 117 -16.17 -7.15 -1.48
CA PHE A 117 -15.38 -8.25 -0.92
C PHE A 117 -16.23 -9.24 -0.12
N GLN A 118 -17.09 -8.76 0.78
CA GLN A 118 -17.98 -9.62 1.58
C GLN A 118 -18.95 -10.40 0.69
N ASP A 119 -19.44 -9.78 -0.38
CA ASP A 119 -20.32 -10.43 -1.35
C ASP A 119 -19.57 -11.54 -2.10
N ILE A 120 -18.36 -11.28 -2.61
CA ILE A 120 -17.51 -12.30 -3.24
C ILE A 120 -17.22 -13.44 -2.26
N LEU A 121 -16.86 -13.11 -1.02
CA LEU A 121 -16.55 -14.09 0.01
C LEU A 121 -17.78 -14.95 0.34
N GLY A 122 -18.97 -14.35 0.44
CA GLY A 122 -20.23 -15.05 0.67
C GLY A 122 -20.53 -16.07 -0.43
N ARG A 123 -20.30 -15.70 -1.69
CA ARG A 123 -20.44 -16.60 -2.85
C ARG A 123 -19.47 -17.78 -2.79
N ILE A 124 -18.19 -17.51 -2.48
CA ILE A 124 -17.17 -18.56 -2.31
C ILE A 124 -17.58 -19.54 -1.20
N VAL A 125 -18.04 -19.03 -0.05
CA VAL A 125 -18.49 -19.85 1.09
C VAL A 125 -19.73 -20.69 0.73
N ALA A 126 -20.60 -20.19 -0.15
CA ALA A 126 -21.74 -20.93 -0.68
C ALA A 126 -21.36 -22.01 -1.71
N GLY A 127 -20.07 -22.13 -2.06
CA GLY A 127 -19.55 -23.09 -3.03
C GLY A 127 -19.59 -22.59 -4.49
N GLU A 128 -19.93 -21.32 -4.70
CA GLU A 128 -19.81 -20.70 -6.03
C GLU A 128 -18.34 -20.44 -6.38
N ARG A 129 -18.09 -20.26 -7.68
CA ARG A 129 -16.76 -20.06 -8.25
C ARG A 129 -16.70 -18.72 -9.00
N PRO A 130 -16.83 -17.59 -8.28
CA PRO A 130 -17.00 -16.28 -8.90
C PRO A 130 -15.81 -15.85 -9.77
N PHE A 131 -14.60 -16.33 -9.45
CA PHE A 131 -13.41 -16.04 -10.25
C PHE A 131 -13.41 -16.81 -11.58
N GLU A 132 -13.71 -18.11 -11.56
CA GLU A 132 -13.85 -18.93 -12.76
C GLU A 132 -15.01 -18.46 -13.65
N GLU A 133 -16.16 -18.16 -13.04
CA GLU A 133 -17.30 -17.58 -13.76
C GLU A 133 -16.92 -16.27 -14.46
N TRP A 134 -16.19 -15.40 -13.77
CA TRP A 134 -15.69 -14.16 -14.36
C TRP A 134 -14.71 -14.44 -15.51
N MET A 135 -13.77 -15.38 -15.34
CA MET A 135 -12.81 -15.74 -16.37
C MET A 135 -13.49 -16.32 -17.62
N HIS A 136 -14.46 -17.21 -17.46
CA HIS A 136 -15.27 -17.73 -18.57
C HIS A 136 -16.04 -16.63 -19.29
N ALA A 137 -16.65 -15.69 -18.54
CA ALA A 137 -17.36 -14.55 -19.14
C ALA A 137 -16.44 -13.65 -19.97
N HIS A 138 -15.13 -13.68 -19.70
CA HIS A 138 -14.10 -12.94 -20.44
C HIS A 138 -13.35 -13.79 -21.47
N GLY A 139 -13.82 -15.01 -21.76
CA GLY A 139 -13.33 -15.85 -22.84
C GLY A 139 -12.16 -16.77 -22.50
N HIS A 140 -11.84 -16.93 -21.21
CA HIS A 140 -10.80 -17.86 -20.77
C HIS A 140 -11.28 -19.32 -20.77
N SER A 141 -10.42 -20.23 -21.22
CA SER A 141 -10.69 -21.68 -21.20
C SER A 141 -10.36 -22.32 -19.85
N ASP A 142 -10.90 -23.50 -19.58
CA ASP A 142 -10.57 -24.28 -18.37
C ASP A 142 -9.05 -24.51 -18.23
N GLU A 143 -8.36 -24.74 -19.35
CA GLU A 143 -6.91 -24.96 -19.41
C GLU A 143 -6.13 -23.71 -18.96
N GLU A 144 -6.56 -22.52 -19.39
CA GLU A 144 -5.95 -21.25 -18.97
C GLU A 144 -6.19 -20.97 -17.49
N ILE A 145 -7.40 -21.27 -17.01
CA ILE A 145 -7.79 -21.12 -15.61
C ILE A 145 -6.94 -22.02 -14.70
N GLU A 146 -6.76 -23.28 -15.08
CA GLU A 146 -5.92 -24.23 -14.35
C GLU A 146 -4.45 -23.77 -14.31
N GLU A 147 -3.92 -23.25 -15.42
CA GLU A 147 -2.56 -22.70 -15.47
C GLU A 147 -2.39 -21.50 -14.52
N ILE A 148 -3.36 -20.58 -14.50
CA ILE A 148 -3.36 -19.44 -13.58
C ILE A 148 -3.33 -19.93 -12.12
N TYR A 149 -4.19 -20.89 -11.76
CA TYR A 149 -4.19 -21.45 -10.42
C TYR A 149 -2.86 -22.10 -10.06
N ARG A 150 -2.25 -22.84 -10.98
CA ARG A 150 -0.92 -23.43 -10.79
C ARG A 150 0.15 -22.38 -10.50
N MET A 151 0.14 -21.28 -11.24
CA MET A 151 1.09 -20.17 -11.03
C MET A 151 0.88 -19.52 -9.65
N VAL A 152 -0.37 -19.30 -9.24
CA VAL A 152 -0.71 -18.72 -7.93
C VAL A 152 -0.28 -19.67 -6.80
N ASP A 153 -0.59 -20.96 -6.89
CA ASP A 153 -0.19 -21.97 -5.91
C ASP A 153 1.34 -22.02 -5.76
N GLN A 154 2.06 -22.01 -6.88
CA GLN A 154 3.53 -22.00 -6.85
C GLN A 154 4.07 -20.74 -6.16
N TRP A 155 3.50 -19.58 -6.42
CA TRP A 155 3.87 -18.33 -5.76
C TRP A 155 3.59 -18.38 -4.25
N LEU A 156 2.41 -18.87 -3.85
CA LEU A 156 2.03 -19.02 -2.44
C LEU A 156 2.97 -19.98 -1.70
N MET A 157 3.38 -21.08 -2.34
CA MET A 157 4.36 -22.01 -1.80
C MET A 157 5.75 -21.37 -1.65
N GLN A 158 6.21 -20.61 -2.65
CA GLN A 158 7.50 -19.89 -2.58
C GLN A 158 7.53 -18.87 -1.44
N LYS A 159 6.36 -18.31 -1.09
CA LYS A 159 6.19 -17.38 0.03
C LYS A 159 5.94 -18.07 1.37
N GLY A 160 5.84 -19.40 1.40
CA GLY A 160 5.58 -20.18 2.62
C GLY A 160 4.17 -19.97 3.19
N ILE A 161 3.23 -19.46 2.40
CA ILE A 161 1.85 -19.19 2.81
C ILE A 161 1.04 -20.48 2.85
N ILE A 162 1.28 -21.38 1.89
CA ILE A 162 0.72 -22.73 1.87
C ILE A 162 1.86 -23.76 1.90
N PRO A 163 1.63 -24.97 2.44
CA PRO A 163 2.65 -26.00 2.49
C PRO A 163 3.17 -26.32 1.08
N GLN A 164 4.49 -26.49 0.92
CA GLN A 164 4.99 -27.17 -0.26
C GLN A 164 4.37 -28.56 -0.27
N ARG A 165 3.74 -28.95 -1.39
CA ARG A 165 3.25 -30.32 -1.57
C ARG A 165 4.45 -31.24 -1.38
N SER A 166 4.52 -31.85 -0.20
CA SER A 166 5.49 -32.90 0.10
C SER A 166 5.09 -34.05 -0.81
N GLY A 167 5.96 -34.39 -1.76
CA GLY A 167 5.64 -35.35 -2.81
C GLY A 167 5.07 -36.65 -2.26
N GLU A 168 4.06 -37.15 -2.95
CA GLU A 168 3.75 -38.58 -3.02
C GLU A 168 4.92 -39.36 -3.64
#